data_AF-A0A2K6SVN2-F1
#
_entry.id   AF-A0A2K6SVN2-F1
#
_cell.length_a   1.000
_cell.length_b   1.000
_cell.length_c   1.000
_cell.angle_alpha   90.00
_cell.angle_beta   90.00
_cell.angle_gamma   90.00
#
_symmetry.space_group_name_H-M   'P 1'
#
loop_
_entity.id
_entity.type
_entity.pdbx_description
1 polymer ?
#
loop_
_entity_poly.entity_id
_entity_poly.type
_entity_poly.pdbx_seq_one_letter_code
_entity_poly.pdbx_strand_id
1 'polypeptide(L)'
;MAPKKSWSKAGKELEVKKKKAGKKEPTVVVEAPLATEVKEFYHIQIRDLEDRLARYQRKWDELAVQEKLFRQEFEQLANNKKEIVAFLKRTLNQQVDEITDLNEQLQNLQLAKEIEKDAFEAQLAQVRHEFQETKDQLTTENIALGGKLAALEEFRLQKDDIMDKFTLLEDQVQKQENEFRDYAYDLEKKSMLDKDRLRKEIIQRVNIVANEFHKVTTNRMWETTKRAFTENNSITLQIARISRQGAQLLQENEQLKRSQDYLCKQVELLENTEKVMARHRIGYQKVILMLTKKCQEQQQGTKEAKELHLLLSQLEQKVVQLQADKQALTSQRDQLSLQLEQRQVDLQRLAQELADEQKVRASLETALAQATSFLQSIVQMRPDEQDSELDVTFQPWHKEMLQQLLVMLSSTVVLRSQKAMCSHQESQSHGPPKESQPSIQLPRTGSLLPQLSHITPYQPGDLGLVPRQARIPPNPQDLRLLSHITRVGTFRAHSSHEIHAPGSLKRLQKFSLPEFPLRPK
;
A
#
# COMPACT_ATOMS: atom_id res chain seq x y z
N MET A 1 -38.51 -44.15 -22.10
CA MET A 1 -37.66 -45.22 -21.50
C MET A 1 -38.46 -45.92 -20.40
N ALA A 2 -38.21 -47.21 -20.14
CA ALA A 2 -38.84 -48.00 -19.05
C ALA A 2 -37.97 -47.91 -17.75
N PRO A 3 -38.26 -48.58 -16.59
CA PRO A 3 -38.78 -49.95 -16.35
C PRO A 3 -40.05 -50.06 -15.44
N LYS A 4 -40.92 -51.10 -15.56
CA LYS A 4 -40.96 -52.42 -14.84
C LYS A 4 -40.96 -52.30 -13.31
N LYS A 5 -41.80 -52.96 -12.49
CA LYS A 5 -42.25 -54.38 -12.42
C LYS A 5 -43.71 -54.49 -11.87
N SER A 6 -44.20 -55.65 -11.40
CA SER A 6 -44.83 -56.74 -12.18
C SER A 6 -45.07 -58.03 -11.33
N TRP A 7 -46.29 -58.56 -11.24
CA TRP A 7 -46.56 -59.99 -10.90
C TRP A 7 -47.71 -60.55 -11.77
N SER A 8 -47.75 -61.88 -11.96
CA SER A 8 -48.60 -62.57 -12.95
C SER A 8 -48.91 -64.03 -12.54
N LYS A 9 -49.78 -64.71 -13.32
CA LYS A 9 -50.01 -66.19 -13.39
C LYS A 9 -50.76 -66.82 -12.20
N ALA A 10 -51.46 -67.97 -12.33
CA ALA A 10 -52.00 -68.81 -13.45
C ALA A 10 -53.01 -69.83 -12.82
N GLY A 11 -53.78 -70.70 -13.50
CA GLY A 11 -53.98 -71.06 -14.92
C GLY A 11 -55.49 -71.25 -15.23
N LYS A 12 -55.98 -71.60 -16.44
CA LYS A 12 -55.65 -72.74 -17.35
C LYS A 12 -55.80 -74.11 -16.68
N GLU A 13 -56.42 -75.14 -17.26
CA GLU A 13 -57.24 -75.32 -18.49
C GLU A 13 -57.70 -76.80 -18.49
N LEU A 14 -58.87 -77.17 -19.04
CA LEU A 14 -59.02 -78.35 -19.92
C LEU A 14 -60.45 -78.48 -20.50
N GLU A 15 -60.54 -78.64 -21.82
CA GLU A 15 -61.72 -79.20 -22.51
C GLU A 15 -61.76 -80.73 -22.37
N VAL A 16 -62.92 -81.35 -22.68
CA VAL A 16 -63.16 -82.32 -23.80
C VAL A 16 -64.53 -82.99 -23.56
N LYS A 17 -65.61 -82.58 -24.25
CA LYS A 17 -66.05 -82.95 -25.61
C LYS A 17 -66.77 -84.33 -25.73
N LYS A 18 -68.01 -84.26 -26.27
CA LYS A 18 -68.74 -85.21 -27.18
C LYS A 18 -69.56 -86.32 -26.49
N LYS A 19 -70.68 -86.85 -27.02
CA LYS A 19 -71.49 -86.71 -28.28
C LYS A 19 -72.92 -87.27 -27.97
N LYS A 20 -74.05 -86.64 -28.33
CA LYS A 20 -74.83 -86.69 -29.60
C LYS A 20 -75.91 -87.80 -29.73
N ALA A 21 -77.19 -87.35 -29.68
CA ALA A 21 -78.42 -87.82 -30.38
C ALA A 21 -79.09 -89.18 -30.04
N GLY A 22 -80.45 -89.22 -30.09
CA GLY A 22 -81.17 -90.52 -30.01
C GLY A 22 -82.71 -90.61 -29.86
N LYS A 23 -83.51 -89.57 -30.19
CA LYS A 23 -84.98 -89.57 -30.47
C LYS A 23 -85.79 -90.90 -30.32
N LYS A 24 -86.83 -90.92 -29.45
CA LYS A 24 -88.18 -91.55 -29.70
C LYS A 24 -89.15 -91.40 -28.50
N GLU A 25 -90.34 -90.86 -28.77
CA GLU A 25 -91.61 -91.18 -28.07
C GLU A 25 -92.13 -92.56 -28.57
N PRO A 26 -93.18 -93.22 -27.98
CA PRO A 26 -94.24 -92.66 -27.12
C PRO A 26 -94.83 -93.51 -25.96
N THR A 27 -95.66 -92.84 -25.15
CA THR A 27 -96.89 -93.30 -24.41
C THR A 27 -96.92 -94.41 -23.34
N VAL A 28 -97.91 -94.18 -22.45
CA VAL A 28 -98.63 -95.05 -21.47
C VAL A 28 -98.09 -94.95 -20.03
N VAL A 29 -98.53 -94.01 -19.16
CA VAL A 29 -99.85 -93.78 -18.50
C VAL A 29 -99.98 -94.55 -17.16
N VAL A 30 -100.55 -93.88 -16.14
CA VAL A 30 -100.70 -94.26 -14.71
C VAL A 30 -99.34 -94.28 -13.95
N GLU A 31 -99.10 -93.64 -12.79
CA GLU A 31 -99.95 -93.11 -11.72
C GLU A 31 -99.71 -91.61 -11.43
N ALA A 32 -100.77 -90.87 -11.08
CA ALA A 32 -100.80 -89.40 -11.03
C ALA A 32 -100.99 -88.68 -9.65
N PRO A 33 -100.76 -89.28 -8.45
CA PRO A 33 -100.69 -88.48 -7.20
C PRO A 33 -99.27 -88.30 -6.60
N LEU A 34 -98.45 -89.35 -6.54
CA LEU A 34 -97.19 -89.32 -5.75
C LEU A 34 -96.01 -88.68 -6.50
N ALA A 35 -95.94 -88.84 -7.82
CA ALA A 35 -94.90 -88.21 -8.65
C ALA A 35 -95.13 -86.69 -8.85
N THR A 36 -96.33 -86.20 -8.58
CA THR A 36 -96.69 -84.78 -8.55
C THR A 36 -96.26 -84.14 -7.24
N GLU A 37 -96.58 -84.74 -6.09
CA GLU A 37 -96.18 -84.25 -4.76
C GLU A 37 -94.65 -84.05 -4.61
N VAL A 38 -93.84 -85.01 -5.08
CA VAL A 38 -92.38 -84.89 -5.04
C VAL A 38 -91.87 -83.76 -5.94
N LYS A 39 -92.47 -83.56 -7.12
CA LYS A 39 -92.13 -82.43 -8.01
C LYS A 39 -92.56 -81.09 -7.41
N GLU A 40 -93.72 -81.04 -6.78
CA GLU A 40 -94.23 -79.86 -6.08
C GLU A 40 -93.33 -79.46 -4.91
N PHE A 41 -92.84 -80.43 -4.12
CA PHE A 41 -91.84 -80.21 -3.08
C PHE A 41 -90.56 -79.56 -3.65
N TYR A 42 -89.99 -80.12 -4.72
CA TYR A 42 -88.82 -79.53 -5.36
C TYR A 42 -89.13 -78.16 -6.00
N HIS A 43 -90.33 -77.93 -6.54
CA HIS A 43 -90.74 -76.61 -7.04
C HIS A 43 -90.98 -75.58 -5.92
N ILE A 44 -91.36 -75.98 -4.71
CA ILE A 44 -91.36 -75.12 -3.53
C ILE A 44 -89.92 -74.80 -3.14
N GLN A 45 -89.05 -75.80 -3.03
CA GLN A 45 -87.64 -75.63 -2.67
C GLN A 45 -86.87 -74.76 -3.68
N ILE A 46 -87.14 -74.90 -4.98
CA ILE A 46 -86.57 -74.04 -6.03
C ILE A 46 -87.03 -72.60 -5.82
N ARG A 47 -88.34 -72.35 -5.60
CA ARG A 47 -88.85 -71.00 -5.32
C ARG A 47 -88.24 -70.39 -4.07
N ASP A 48 -88.10 -71.15 -2.98
CA ASP A 48 -87.45 -70.66 -1.74
C ASP A 48 -85.98 -70.29 -1.96
N LEU A 49 -85.26 -71.07 -2.79
CA LEU A 49 -83.89 -70.80 -3.19
C LEU A 49 -83.77 -69.60 -4.15
N GLU A 50 -84.68 -69.47 -5.12
CA GLU A 50 -84.79 -68.32 -6.02
C GLU A 50 -85.10 -67.04 -5.25
N ASP A 51 -86.04 -67.06 -4.32
CA ASP A 51 -86.35 -65.95 -3.42
C ASP A 51 -85.16 -65.61 -2.51
N ARG A 52 -84.43 -66.62 -2.03
CA ARG A 52 -83.20 -66.41 -1.25
C ARG A 52 -82.10 -65.78 -2.10
N LEU A 53 -81.96 -66.22 -3.35
CA LEU A 53 -81.01 -65.67 -4.33
C LEU A 53 -81.38 -64.22 -4.68
N ALA A 54 -82.66 -63.93 -4.94
CA ALA A 54 -83.16 -62.58 -5.18
C ALA A 54 -82.98 -61.66 -3.95
N ARG A 55 -83.18 -62.17 -2.73
CA ARG A 55 -82.84 -61.44 -1.49
C ARG A 55 -81.35 -61.14 -1.38
N TYR A 56 -80.46 -62.06 -1.78
CA TYR A 56 -79.02 -61.81 -1.80
C TYR A 56 -78.60 -60.87 -2.93
N GLN A 57 -79.21 -60.93 -4.11
CA GLN A 57 -78.99 -60.00 -5.21
C GLN A 57 -79.37 -58.57 -4.79
N ARG A 58 -80.58 -58.34 -4.27
CA ARG A 58 -81.00 -57.02 -3.79
C ARG A 58 -80.04 -56.46 -2.73
N LYS A 59 -79.56 -57.29 -1.80
CA LYS A 59 -78.55 -56.89 -0.81
C LYS A 59 -77.18 -56.59 -1.43
N TRP A 60 -76.77 -57.34 -2.45
CA TRP A 60 -75.56 -57.06 -3.21
C TRP A 60 -75.66 -55.75 -3.99
N ASP A 61 -76.79 -55.49 -4.64
CA ASP A 61 -77.06 -54.25 -5.36
C ASP A 61 -77.09 -53.05 -4.40
N GLU A 62 -77.75 -53.19 -3.25
CA GLU A 62 -77.78 -52.18 -2.17
C GLU A 62 -76.36 -51.87 -1.65
N LEU A 63 -75.58 -52.90 -1.30
CA LEU A 63 -74.19 -52.74 -0.85
C LEU A 63 -73.30 -52.13 -1.95
N ALA A 64 -73.49 -52.51 -3.22
CA ALA A 64 -72.73 -51.96 -4.34
C ALA A 64 -73.12 -50.51 -4.66
N VAL A 65 -74.35 -50.08 -4.36
CA VAL A 65 -74.75 -48.67 -4.40
C VAL A 65 -74.14 -47.91 -3.23
N GLN A 66 -74.18 -48.45 -2.00
CA GLN A 66 -73.56 -47.83 -0.83
C GLN A 66 -72.04 -47.67 -1.00
N GLU A 67 -71.33 -48.69 -1.50
CA GLU A 67 -69.90 -48.62 -1.79
C GLU A 67 -69.59 -47.49 -2.80
N LYS A 68 -70.39 -47.35 -3.86
CA LYS A 68 -70.24 -46.28 -4.85
C LYS A 68 -70.50 -44.89 -4.24
N LEU A 69 -71.50 -44.75 -3.38
CA LEU A 69 -71.79 -43.49 -2.69
C LEU A 69 -70.65 -43.10 -1.74
N PHE A 70 -70.22 -44.00 -0.85
CA PHE A 70 -69.07 -43.74 0.02
C PHE A 70 -67.81 -43.40 -0.79
N ARG A 71 -67.57 -44.10 -1.90
CA ARG A 71 -66.43 -43.80 -2.78
C ARG A 71 -66.53 -42.40 -3.39
N GLN A 72 -67.71 -41.97 -3.84
CA GLN A 72 -67.93 -40.61 -4.34
C GLN A 72 -67.73 -39.56 -3.24
N GLU A 73 -68.23 -39.82 -2.03
CA GLU A 73 -68.02 -38.94 -0.86
C GLU A 73 -66.53 -38.84 -0.49
N PHE A 74 -65.78 -39.95 -0.48
CA PHE A 74 -64.33 -39.94 -0.25
C PHE A 74 -63.56 -39.22 -1.36
N GLU A 75 -63.95 -39.40 -2.63
CA GLU A 75 -63.33 -38.70 -3.76
C GLU A 75 -63.64 -37.19 -3.72
N GLN A 76 -64.86 -36.78 -3.36
CA GLN A 76 -65.22 -35.39 -3.09
C GLN A 76 -64.43 -34.81 -1.91
N LEU A 77 -64.39 -35.49 -0.76
CA LEU A 77 -63.61 -35.06 0.42
C LEU A 77 -62.12 -34.91 0.08
N ALA A 78 -61.56 -35.85 -0.69
CA ALA A 78 -60.18 -35.79 -1.13
C ALA A 78 -59.93 -34.62 -2.10
N ASN A 79 -60.88 -34.29 -2.98
CA ASN A 79 -60.77 -33.14 -3.88
C ASN A 79 -60.92 -31.82 -3.12
N ASN A 80 -61.93 -31.67 -2.26
CA ASN A 80 -62.10 -30.52 -1.36
C ASN A 80 -60.84 -30.28 -0.52
N LYS A 81 -60.23 -31.35 0.04
CA LYS A 81 -58.95 -31.25 0.76
C LYS A 81 -57.81 -30.76 -0.13
N LYS A 82 -57.68 -31.26 -1.37
CA LYS A 82 -56.67 -30.78 -2.32
C LYS A 82 -56.89 -29.30 -2.68
N GLU A 83 -58.14 -28.89 -2.89
CA GLU A 83 -58.51 -27.51 -3.23
C GLU A 83 -58.23 -26.55 -2.08
N ILE A 84 -58.64 -26.89 -0.85
CA ILE A 84 -58.33 -26.12 0.36
C ILE A 84 -56.80 -26.00 0.54
N VAL A 85 -56.06 -27.11 0.40
CA VAL A 85 -54.59 -27.08 0.50
C VAL A 85 -53.96 -26.25 -0.63
N ALA A 86 -54.50 -26.29 -1.85
CA ALA A 86 -54.01 -25.51 -2.98
C ALA A 86 -54.35 -24.01 -2.86
N PHE A 87 -55.50 -23.67 -2.25
CA PHE A 87 -55.86 -22.30 -1.91
C PHE A 87 -54.94 -21.77 -0.81
N LEU A 88 -54.83 -22.46 0.33
CA LEU A 88 -53.96 -22.06 1.44
C LEU A 88 -52.49 -21.95 1.01
N LYS A 89 -52.00 -22.83 0.14
CA LYS A 89 -50.64 -22.70 -0.45
C LYS A 89 -50.50 -21.47 -1.34
N ARG A 90 -51.50 -21.13 -2.16
CA ARG A 90 -51.45 -19.91 -2.97
C ARG A 90 -51.48 -18.66 -2.10
N THR A 91 -52.37 -18.58 -1.12
CA THR A 91 -52.45 -17.44 -0.20
C THR A 91 -51.19 -17.29 0.64
N LEU A 92 -50.63 -18.40 1.14
CA LEU A 92 -49.36 -18.39 1.88
C LEU A 92 -48.21 -17.89 1.00
N ASN A 93 -48.09 -18.40 -0.23
CA ASN A 93 -47.05 -17.94 -1.16
C ASN A 93 -47.22 -16.45 -1.49
N GLN A 94 -48.45 -15.99 -1.80
CA GLN A 94 -48.74 -14.57 -2.03
C GLN A 94 -48.32 -13.67 -0.86
N GLN A 95 -48.58 -14.11 0.38
CA GLN A 95 -48.13 -13.36 1.57
C GLN A 95 -46.62 -13.41 1.76
N VAL A 96 -45.95 -14.51 1.39
CA VAL A 96 -44.48 -14.59 1.41
C VAL A 96 -43.87 -13.67 0.35
N ASP A 97 -44.42 -13.66 -0.87
CA ASP A 97 -43.99 -12.81 -1.98
C ASP A 97 -44.19 -11.32 -1.61
N GLU A 98 -45.34 -10.94 -1.03
CA GLU A 98 -45.61 -9.59 -0.51
C GLU A 98 -44.66 -9.20 0.62
N ILE A 99 -44.33 -10.12 1.54
CA ILE A 99 -43.34 -9.87 2.60
C ILE A 99 -41.94 -9.67 2.00
N THR A 100 -41.55 -10.40 0.95
CA THR A 100 -40.27 -10.19 0.29
C THR A 100 -40.22 -8.86 -0.43
N ASP A 101 -41.26 -8.48 -1.19
CA ASP A 101 -41.33 -7.20 -1.90
C ASP A 101 -41.26 -6.01 -0.92
N LEU A 102 -41.99 -6.07 0.20
CA LEU A 102 -41.95 -5.04 1.23
C LEU A 102 -40.60 -4.96 1.94
N ASN A 103 -39.92 -6.10 2.15
CA ASN A 103 -38.59 -6.15 2.75
C ASN A 103 -37.52 -5.60 1.79
N GLU A 104 -37.61 -5.88 0.49
CA GLU A 104 -36.73 -5.28 -0.53
C GLU A 104 -36.95 -3.77 -0.64
N GLN A 105 -38.21 -3.30 -0.66
CA GLN A 105 -38.53 -1.87 -0.63
C GLN A 105 -37.98 -1.17 0.62
N LEU A 106 -38.09 -1.82 1.79
CA LEU A 106 -37.55 -1.32 3.06
C LEU A 106 -36.01 -1.23 3.02
N GLN A 107 -35.32 -2.25 2.49
CA GLN A 107 -33.87 -2.24 2.33
C GLN A 107 -33.42 -1.16 1.34
N ASN A 108 -34.09 -1.03 0.20
CA ASN A 108 -33.80 0.03 -0.78
C ASN A 108 -33.99 1.43 -0.19
N LEU A 109 -35.03 1.63 0.64
CA LEU A 109 -35.28 2.90 1.33
C LEU A 109 -34.26 3.16 2.45
N GLN A 110 -33.77 2.13 3.15
CA GLN A 110 -32.66 2.25 4.10
C GLN A 110 -31.37 2.66 3.39
N LEU A 111 -31.00 1.99 2.30
CA LEU A 111 -29.82 2.32 1.50
C LEU A 111 -29.90 3.74 0.92
N ALA A 112 -31.06 4.15 0.38
CA ALA A 112 -31.28 5.51 -0.10
C ALA A 112 -31.08 6.55 1.02
N LYS A 113 -31.64 6.30 2.21
CA LYS A 113 -31.46 7.15 3.39
C LYS A 113 -30.00 7.23 3.85
N GLU A 114 -29.26 6.13 3.80
CA GLU A 114 -27.83 6.09 4.12
C GLU A 114 -27.01 6.92 3.12
N ILE A 115 -27.28 6.76 1.82
CA ILE A 115 -26.64 7.56 0.75
C ILE A 115 -26.94 9.06 0.91
N GLU A 116 -28.20 9.44 1.20
CA GLU A 116 -28.56 10.84 1.47
C GLU A 116 -27.86 11.38 2.73
N LYS A 117 -27.84 10.61 3.82
CA LYS A 117 -27.13 10.96 5.05
C LYS A 117 -25.64 11.21 4.79
N ASP A 118 -24.98 10.30 4.09
CA ASP A 118 -23.56 10.40 3.78
C ASP A 118 -23.27 11.59 2.85
N ALA A 119 -24.17 11.90 1.91
CA ALA A 119 -24.10 13.10 1.08
C ALA A 119 -24.24 14.39 1.90
N PHE A 120 -25.15 14.45 2.87
CA PHE A 120 -25.29 15.59 3.78
C PHE A 120 -24.10 15.72 4.75
N GLU A 121 -23.55 14.61 5.25
CA GLU A 121 -22.34 14.61 6.08
C GLU A 121 -21.12 15.08 5.29
N ALA A 122 -21.00 14.69 4.01
CA ALA A 122 -19.96 15.18 3.10
C ALA A 122 -20.09 16.68 2.81
N GLN A 123 -21.30 17.18 2.51
CA GLN A 123 -21.55 18.61 2.34
C GLN A 123 -21.25 19.42 3.61
N LEU A 124 -21.64 18.91 4.78
CA LEU A 124 -21.34 19.54 6.06
C LEU A 124 -19.83 19.56 6.35
N ALA A 125 -19.10 18.49 6.00
CA ALA A 125 -17.65 18.44 6.10
C ALA A 125 -16.96 19.42 5.14
N GLN A 126 -17.44 19.53 3.90
CA GLN A 126 -16.95 20.50 2.91
C GLN A 126 -17.13 21.94 3.41
N VAL A 127 -18.35 22.34 3.81
CA VAL A 127 -18.61 23.70 4.32
C VAL A 127 -17.79 24.03 5.57
N ARG A 128 -17.55 23.04 6.45
CA ARG A 128 -16.64 23.20 7.59
C ARG A 128 -15.19 23.41 7.17
N HIS A 129 -14.72 22.70 6.12
CA HIS A 129 -13.39 22.87 5.56
C HIS A 129 -13.22 24.26 4.95
N GLU A 130 -14.14 24.67 4.06
CA GLU A 130 -14.14 25.98 3.41
C GLU A 130 -14.20 27.14 4.44
N PHE A 131 -15.01 27.00 5.50
CA PHE A 131 -15.06 27.97 6.59
C PHE A 131 -13.74 28.04 7.38
N GLN A 132 -13.10 26.90 7.63
CA GLN A 132 -11.83 26.86 8.35
C GLN A 132 -10.68 27.41 7.47
N GLU A 133 -10.65 27.10 6.18
CA GLU A 133 -9.69 27.68 5.21
C GLU A 133 -9.83 29.20 5.08
N THR A 134 -11.06 29.71 4.93
CA THR A 134 -11.30 31.16 4.83
C THR A 134 -10.95 31.90 6.12
N LYS A 135 -11.25 31.29 7.28
CA LYS A 135 -10.79 31.79 8.59
C LYS A 135 -9.26 31.81 8.70
N ASP A 136 -8.57 30.76 8.25
CA ASP A 136 -7.11 30.69 8.32
C ASP A 136 -6.47 31.69 7.34
N GLN A 137 -7.02 31.85 6.13
CA GLN A 137 -6.63 32.89 5.18
C GLN A 137 -6.75 34.29 5.82
N LEU A 138 -7.93 34.66 6.32
CA LEU A 138 -8.14 35.95 7.01
C LEU A 138 -7.23 36.14 8.22
N THR A 139 -6.91 35.06 8.94
CA THR A 139 -5.96 35.10 10.06
C THR A 139 -4.54 35.39 9.59
N THR A 140 -4.09 34.76 8.50
CA THR A 140 -2.76 35.06 7.91
C THR A 140 -2.68 36.48 7.32
N GLU A 141 -3.76 36.97 6.70
CA GLU A 141 -3.84 38.35 6.22
C GLU A 141 -3.79 39.36 7.37
N ASN A 142 -4.51 39.10 8.48
CA ASN A 142 -4.49 39.95 9.66
C ASN A 142 -3.08 40.02 10.28
N ILE A 143 -2.39 38.88 10.41
CA ILE A 143 -0.99 38.84 10.86
C ILE A 143 -0.07 39.64 9.91
N ALA A 144 -0.25 39.49 8.59
CA ALA A 144 0.54 40.23 7.60
C ALA A 144 0.26 41.75 7.62
N LEU A 145 -0.99 42.15 7.84
CA LEU A 145 -1.39 43.55 8.03
C LEU A 145 -0.83 44.12 9.34
N GLY A 146 -0.84 43.35 10.43
CA GLY A 146 -0.20 43.72 11.70
C GLY A 146 1.31 43.94 11.53
N GLY A 147 1.99 43.08 10.77
CA GLY A 147 3.41 43.28 10.41
C GLY A 147 3.66 44.54 9.58
N LYS A 148 2.78 44.87 8.63
CA LYS A 148 2.85 46.13 7.86
C LYS A 148 2.58 47.36 8.74
N LEU A 149 1.66 47.26 9.70
CA LEU A 149 1.35 48.33 10.64
C LEU A 149 2.55 48.63 11.55
N ALA A 150 3.17 47.60 12.13
CA ALA A 150 4.37 47.76 12.94
C ALA A 150 5.53 48.41 12.16
N ALA A 151 5.77 47.99 10.91
CA ALA A 151 6.78 48.62 10.05
C ALA A 151 6.45 50.11 9.72
N LEU A 152 5.16 50.46 9.62
CA LEU A 152 4.71 51.84 9.42
C LEU A 152 4.86 52.67 10.70
N GLU A 153 4.61 52.10 11.87
CA GLU A 153 4.87 52.72 13.18
C GLU A 153 6.37 52.96 13.41
N GLU A 154 7.24 52.00 13.07
CA GLU A 154 8.70 52.17 13.07
C GLU A 154 9.14 53.28 12.13
N PHE A 155 8.61 53.33 10.90
CA PHE A 155 8.90 54.41 9.95
C PHE A 155 8.42 55.78 10.47
N ARG A 156 7.24 55.84 11.10
CA ARG A 156 6.71 57.06 11.73
C ARG A 156 7.64 57.54 12.84
N LEU A 157 8.09 56.62 13.71
CA LEU A 157 9.03 56.93 14.79
C LEU A 157 10.36 57.44 14.22
N GLN A 158 10.95 56.76 13.24
CA GLN A 158 12.20 57.19 12.58
C GLN A 158 12.07 58.58 11.93
N LYS A 159 10.92 58.89 11.33
CA LYS A 159 10.64 60.22 10.77
C LYS A 159 10.65 61.29 11.86
N ASP A 160 9.93 61.07 12.97
CA ASP A 160 9.88 61.99 14.10
C ASP A 160 11.31 62.20 14.67
N ASP A 161 12.05 61.10 14.87
CA ASP A 161 13.45 61.08 15.32
C ASP A 161 14.42 61.88 14.43
N ILE A 162 14.16 61.95 13.12
CA ILE A 162 14.94 62.73 12.15
C ILE A 162 14.48 64.19 12.17
N MET A 163 13.17 64.44 12.31
CA MET A 163 12.60 65.77 12.39
C MET A 163 13.07 66.51 13.64
N ASP A 164 13.15 65.84 14.79
CA ASP A 164 13.69 66.42 16.04
C ASP A 164 15.19 66.72 15.96
N LYS A 165 15.96 65.89 15.24
CA LYS A 165 17.38 66.17 14.96
C LYS A 165 17.55 67.34 14.00
N PHE A 166 16.63 67.47 13.02
CA PHE A 166 16.64 68.56 12.05
C PHE A 166 16.29 69.90 12.70
N THR A 167 15.21 69.97 13.49
CA THR A 167 14.84 71.19 14.23
C THR A 167 15.93 71.59 15.21
N LEU A 168 16.57 70.64 15.91
CA LEU A 168 17.72 70.94 16.78
C LEU A 168 18.93 71.54 16.01
N LEU A 169 19.17 71.11 14.77
CA LEU A 169 20.23 71.66 13.92
C LEU A 169 19.86 73.04 13.37
N GLU A 170 18.61 73.25 12.95
CA GLU A 170 18.10 74.59 12.58
C GLU A 170 18.24 75.57 13.74
N ASP A 171 17.87 75.15 14.95
CA ASP A 171 18.02 75.91 16.20
C ASP A 171 19.48 76.28 16.49
N GLN A 172 20.43 75.38 16.20
CA GLN A 172 21.88 75.63 16.36
C GLN A 172 22.41 76.60 15.31
N VAL A 173 22.00 76.44 14.04
CA VAL A 173 22.35 77.38 12.96
C VAL A 173 21.79 78.76 13.27
N GLN A 174 20.52 78.86 13.69
CA GLN A 174 19.90 80.14 14.02
C GLN A 174 20.57 80.85 15.21
N LYS A 175 21.02 80.08 16.23
CA LYS A 175 21.84 80.59 17.34
C LYS A 175 23.19 81.13 16.83
N GLN A 176 23.90 80.36 16.00
CA GLN A 176 25.17 80.81 15.41
C GLN A 176 25.00 82.06 14.53
N GLU A 177 23.96 82.14 13.69
CA GLU A 177 23.67 83.33 12.90
C GLU A 177 23.43 84.57 13.77
N ASN A 178 22.72 84.42 14.89
CA ASN A 178 22.49 85.50 15.83
C ASN A 178 23.78 85.90 16.56
N GLU A 179 24.58 84.93 17.02
CA GLU A 179 25.90 85.17 17.61
C GLU A 179 26.86 85.89 16.64
N PHE A 180 26.87 85.50 15.36
CA PHE A 180 27.66 86.19 14.33
C PHE A 180 27.13 87.58 14.00
N ARG A 181 25.80 87.78 13.97
CA ARG A 181 25.16 89.09 13.78
C ARG A 181 25.52 90.04 14.93
N ASP A 182 25.43 89.56 16.18
CA ASP A 182 25.77 90.32 17.37
C ASP A 182 27.28 90.65 17.39
N TYR A 183 28.14 89.68 17.08
CA TYR A 183 29.58 89.89 16.95
C TYR A 183 29.93 90.93 15.86
N ALA A 184 29.27 90.87 14.70
CA ALA A 184 29.46 91.84 13.62
C ALA A 184 29.01 93.24 14.03
N TYR A 185 27.86 93.38 14.70
CA TYR A 185 27.39 94.64 15.26
C TYR A 185 28.37 95.22 16.29
N ASP A 186 28.87 94.37 17.19
CA ASP A 186 29.85 94.78 18.21
C ASP A 186 31.20 95.20 17.60
N LEU A 187 31.63 94.53 16.53
CA LEU A 187 32.83 94.87 15.77
C LEU A 187 32.66 96.19 14.99
N GLU A 188 31.50 96.41 14.37
CA GLU A 188 31.17 97.67 13.69
C GLU A 188 31.12 98.83 14.71
N LYS A 189 30.45 98.63 15.85
CA LYS A 189 30.39 99.58 16.97
C LYS A 189 31.78 99.93 17.49
N LYS A 190 32.66 98.94 17.72
CA LYS A 190 34.08 99.16 18.08
C LYS A 190 34.80 99.93 16.99
N SER A 191 34.65 99.55 15.71
CA SER A 191 35.26 100.24 14.57
C SER A 191 34.81 101.70 14.45
N MET A 192 33.53 102.01 14.69
CA MET A 192 33.03 103.38 14.72
C MET A 192 33.62 104.18 15.88
N LEU A 193 33.65 103.61 17.09
CA LEU A 193 34.26 104.25 18.26
C LEU A 193 35.76 104.50 18.08
N ASP A 194 36.49 103.54 17.49
CA ASP A 194 37.91 103.69 17.19
C ASP A 194 38.18 104.67 16.05
N LYS A 195 37.32 104.72 15.01
CA LYS A 195 37.38 105.77 13.97
C LYS A 195 37.15 107.16 14.57
N ASP A 196 36.21 107.32 15.49
CA ASP A 196 35.95 108.60 16.14
C ASP A 196 37.01 108.98 17.18
N ARG A 197 37.58 107.99 17.89
CA ARG A 197 38.76 108.17 18.73
C ARG A 197 39.97 108.61 17.87
N LEU A 198 40.21 107.93 16.76
CA LEU A 198 41.29 108.25 15.83
C LEU A 198 41.07 109.60 15.16
N ARG A 199 39.83 110.00 14.81
CA ARG A 199 39.52 111.36 14.35
C ARG A 199 39.86 112.41 15.40
N LYS A 200 39.45 112.19 16.65
CA LYS A 200 39.80 113.09 17.78
C LYS A 200 41.31 113.16 17.99
N GLU A 201 42.00 112.03 17.95
CA GLU A 201 43.46 111.96 18.06
C GLU A 201 44.18 112.58 16.86
N ILE A 202 43.67 112.42 15.63
CA ILE A 202 44.21 113.09 14.43
C ILE A 202 43.99 114.60 14.54
N ILE A 203 42.83 115.09 14.99
CA ILE A 203 42.61 116.53 15.20
C ILE A 203 43.60 117.06 16.26
N GLN A 204 43.79 116.33 17.37
CA GLN A 204 44.75 116.69 18.40
C GLN A 204 46.20 116.65 17.89
N ARG A 205 46.59 115.59 17.17
CA ARG A 205 47.91 115.43 16.57
C ARG A 205 48.15 116.41 15.43
N VAL A 206 47.13 116.82 14.67
CA VAL A 206 47.25 117.87 13.63
C VAL A 206 47.39 119.24 14.29
N ASN A 207 46.76 119.49 15.45
CA ASN A 207 47.07 120.70 16.24
C ASN A 207 48.50 120.66 16.81
N ILE A 208 48.95 119.52 17.34
CA ILE A 208 50.34 119.35 17.81
C ILE A 208 51.31 119.46 16.65
N VAL A 209 51.04 118.81 15.51
CA VAL A 209 51.87 118.85 14.31
C VAL A 209 51.79 120.20 13.63
N ALA A 210 50.71 120.98 13.67
CA ALA A 210 50.76 122.38 13.22
C ALA A 210 51.74 123.18 14.10
N ASN A 211 51.62 123.04 15.43
CA ASN A 211 52.54 123.64 16.40
C ASN A 211 53.99 123.13 16.28
N GLU A 212 54.20 121.89 15.81
CA GLU A 212 55.53 121.32 15.57
C GLU A 212 56.04 121.54 14.15
N PHE A 213 55.19 121.72 13.13
CA PHE A 213 55.59 122.07 11.78
C PHE A 213 56.08 123.51 11.75
N HIS A 214 55.51 124.39 12.58
CA HIS A 214 56.10 125.69 12.93
C HIS A 214 57.48 125.57 13.64
N LYS A 215 57.83 124.42 14.23
CA LYS A 215 59.14 124.15 14.90
C LYS A 215 60.10 123.26 14.08
N VAL A 216 59.60 122.51 13.10
CA VAL A 216 60.29 121.44 12.35
C VAL A 216 60.40 121.79 10.85
N THR A 217 59.64 122.76 10.35
CA THR A 217 60.07 123.58 9.20
C THR A 217 61.45 124.20 9.48
N THR A 218 61.77 124.41 10.76
CA THR A 218 63.08 124.81 11.26
C THR A 218 64.13 123.68 11.29
N ASN A 219 63.77 122.39 11.13
CA ASN A 219 64.70 121.26 11.35
C ASN A 219 64.40 119.92 10.63
N ARG A 220 64.64 119.88 9.30
CA ARG A 220 65.05 118.73 8.41
C ARG A 220 64.37 117.33 8.53
N MET A 221 63.79 116.84 7.42
CA MET A 221 62.87 115.67 7.38
C MET A 221 63.27 114.45 6.50
N TRP A 222 64.45 114.40 5.86
CA TRP A 222 64.68 113.46 4.73
C TRP A 222 65.17 112.03 5.09
N GLU A 223 65.89 111.83 6.20
CA GLU A 223 66.62 110.55 6.40
C GLU A 223 65.76 109.38 6.90
N THR A 224 64.70 109.66 7.66
CA THR A 224 63.83 108.62 8.26
C THR A 224 63.05 107.84 7.20
N THR A 225 62.57 108.52 6.15
CA THR A 225 61.77 107.94 5.06
C THR A 225 62.54 106.87 4.28
N LYS A 226 63.85 107.06 4.10
CA LYS A 226 64.70 106.14 3.33
C LYS A 226 64.86 104.77 4.00
N ARG A 227 64.96 104.73 5.33
CA ARG A 227 65.16 103.49 6.11
C ARG A 227 63.90 102.61 6.15
N ALA A 228 62.73 103.23 6.32
CA ALA A 228 61.44 102.54 6.33
C ALA A 228 61.12 101.84 4.99
N PHE A 229 61.61 102.36 3.86
CA PHE A 229 61.38 101.77 2.54
C PHE A 229 62.16 100.46 2.36
N THR A 230 63.41 100.40 2.82
CA THR A 230 64.26 99.20 2.72
C THR A 230 63.75 98.05 3.59
N GLU A 231 63.24 98.35 4.79
CA GLU A 231 62.71 97.34 5.71
C GLU A 231 61.37 96.76 5.22
N ASN A 232 60.45 97.60 4.73
CA ASN A 232 59.21 97.13 4.12
C ASN A 232 59.43 96.22 2.91
N ASN A 233 60.42 96.52 2.05
CA ASN A 233 60.74 95.68 0.90
C ASN A 233 61.24 94.28 1.33
N SER A 234 62.07 94.22 2.37
CA SER A 234 62.54 92.94 2.96
C SER A 234 61.38 92.10 3.51
N ILE A 235 60.47 92.71 4.27
CA ILE A 235 59.30 92.03 4.84
C ILE A 235 58.36 91.54 3.72
N THR A 236 58.12 92.35 2.69
CA THR A 236 57.28 91.98 1.54
C THR A 236 57.81 90.74 0.82
N LEU A 237 59.14 90.65 0.62
CA LEU A 237 59.79 89.47 0.04
C LEU A 237 59.66 88.22 0.91
N GLN A 238 59.70 88.35 2.24
CA GLN A 238 59.49 87.23 3.15
C GLN A 238 58.02 86.74 3.13
N ILE A 239 57.05 87.66 3.17
CA ILE A 239 55.61 87.34 3.06
C ILE A 239 55.32 86.61 1.74
N ALA A 240 55.87 87.08 0.63
CA ALA A 240 55.71 86.42 -0.68
C ALA A 240 56.27 84.99 -0.70
N ARG A 241 57.38 84.73 0.00
CA ARG A 241 57.97 83.38 0.14
C ARG A 241 57.09 82.47 0.99
N ILE A 242 56.61 82.95 2.14
CA ILE A 242 55.73 82.18 3.05
C ILE A 242 54.40 81.86 2.36
N SER A 243 53.80 82.83 1.67
CA SER A 243 52.56 82.64 0.89
C SER A 243 52.71 81.53 -0.17
N ARG A 244 53.83 81.51 -0.91
CA ARG A 244 54.12 80.46 -1.89
C ARG A 244 54.24 79.07 -1.25
N GLN A 245 54.88 78.97 -0.08
CA GLN A 245 55.00 77.70 0.65
C GLN A 245 53.64 77.22 1.19
N GLY A 246 52.81 78.14 1.70
CA GLY A 246 51.44 77.84 2.13
C GLY A 246 50.56 77.29 0.99
N ALA A 247 50.67 77.88 -0.20
CA ALA A 247 49.97 77.39 -1.39
C ALA A 247 50.40 75.98 -1.83
N GLN A 248 51.69 75.65 -1.72
CA GLN A 248 52.20 74.30 -2.00
C GLN A 248 51.68 73.26 -1.00
N LEU A 249 51.73 73.56 0.31
CA LEU A 249 51.19 72.67 1.35
C LEU A 249 49.68 72.46 1.24
N LEU A 250 48.92 73.48 0.82
CA LEU A 250 47.49 73.34 0.52
C LEU A 250 47.26 72.37 -0.65
N GLN A 251 48.02 72.50 -1.74
CA GLN A 251 47.93 71.61 -2.90
C GLN A 251 48.26 70.15 -2.54
N GLU A 252 49.32 69.94 -1.75
CA GLU A 252 49.68 68.61 -1.22
C GLU A 252 48.58 68.05 -0.32
N ASN A 253 48.00 68.87 0.57
CA ASN A 253 46.91 68.44 1.45
C ASN A 253 45.65 68.04 0.68
N GLU A 254 45.30 68.75 -0.40
CA GLU A 254 44.21 68.34 -1.29
C GLU A 254 44.51 67.03 -2.03
N GLN A 255 45.75 66.83 -2.51
CA GLN A 255 46.14 65.57 -3.15
C GLN A 255 46.06 64.39 -2.17
N LEU A 256 46.53 64.58 -0.93
CA LEU A 256 46.40 63.60 0.14
C LEU A 256 44.93 63.28 0.45
N LYS A 257 44.07 64.30 0.58
CA LYS A 257 42.61 64.10 0.76
C LYS A 257 41.99 63.31 -0.40
N ARG A 258 42.27 63.66 -1.66
CA ARG A 258 41.81 62.91 -2.84
C ARG A 258 42.27 61.44 -2.81
N SER A 259 43.50 61.19 -2.35
CA SER A 259 44.03 59.82 -2.20
C SER A 259 43.36 59.06 -1.05
N GLN A 260 43.07 59.72 0.07
CA GLN A 260 42.34 59.17 1.20
C GLN A 260 40.90 58.82 0.80
N ASP A 261 40.19 59.71 0.12
CA ASP A 261 38.83 59.48 -0.37
C ASP A 261 38.77 58.29 -1.35
N TYR A 262 39.79 58.14 -2.20
CA TYR A 262 39.92 56.99 -3.10
C TYR A 262 40.15 55.67 -2.33
N LEU A 263 41.05 55.68 -1.34
CA LEU A 263 41.33 54.53 -0.48
C LEU A 263 40.10 54.14 0.36
N CYS A 264 39.37 55.11 0.93
CA CYS A 264 38.13 54.87 1.66
C CYS A 264 37.08 54.18 0.78
N LYS A 265 36.86 54.67 -0.46
CA LYS A 265 35.94 54.05 -1.44
C LYS A 265 36.38 52.64 -1.81
N GLN A 266 37.68 52.39 -1.93
CA GLN A 266 38.22 51.05 -2.20
C GLN A 266 37.98 50.08 -1.04
N VAL A 267 38.18 50.53 0.21
CA VAL A 267 37.87 49.75 1.42
C VAL A 267 36.37 49.45 1.52
N GLU A 268 35.51 50.45 1.32
CA GLU A 268 34.05 50.26 1.32
C GLU A 268 33.59 49.24 0.28
N LEU A 269 34.14 49.30 -0.95
CA LEU A 269 33.86 48.31 -2.00
C LEU A 269 34.29 46.89 -1.56
N LEU A 270 35.49 46.74 -0.99
CA LEU A 270 36.00 45.47 -0.51
C LEU A 270 35.14 44.89 0.62
N GLU A 271 34.81 45.69 1.63
CA GLU A 271 33.90 45.28 2.71
C GLU A 271 32.54 44.83 2.19
N ASN A 272 31.98 45.55 1.20
CA ASN A 272 30.71 45.18 0.60
C ASN A 272 30.81 43.85 -0.16
N THR A 273 31.91 43.60 -0.88
CA THR A 273 32.14 42.27 -1.48
C THR A 273 32.30 41.17 -0.43
N GLU A 274 32.99 41.42 0.69
CA GLU A 274 33.12 40.46 1.79
C GLU A 274 31.76 40.14 2.42
N LYS A 275 30.94 41.16 2.73
CA LYS A 275 29.57 40.99 3.26
C LYS A 275 28.70 40.15 2.33
N VAL A 276 28.81 40.34 1.00
CA VAL A 276 28.10 39.52 0.00
C VAL A 276 28.65 38.09 -0.06
N MET A 277 29.97 37.90 -0.07
CA MET A 277 30.58 36.57 -0.02
C MET A 277 30.23 35.79 1.26
N ALA A 278 30.16 36.45 2.40
CA ALA A 278 29.74 35.86 3.66
C ALA A 278 28.28 35.38 3.62
N ARG A 279 27.36 36.19 3.06
CA ARG A 279 25.96 35.80 2.83
C ARG A 279 25.86 34.59 1.90
N HIS A 280 26.60 34.59 0.79
CA HIS A 280 26.65 33.43 -0.12
C HIS A 280 27.22 32.19 0.56
N ARG A 281 28.30 32.30 1.34
CA ARG A 281 28.88 31.18 2.11
C ARG A 281 27.86 30.57 3.08
N ILE A 282 27.09 31.39 3.79
CA ILE A 282 26.02 30.92 4.69
C ILE A 282 24.92 30.21 3.89
N GLY A 283 24.51 30.77 2.75
CA GLY A 283 23.56 30.15 1.82
C GLY A 283 24.01 28.79 1.31
N TYR A 284 25.24 28.70 0.78
CA TYR A 284 25.83 27.44 0.32
C TYR A 284 25.98 26.42 1.45
N GLN A 285 26.38 26.84 2.66
CA GLN A 285 26.45 25.94 3.82
C GLN A 285 25.08 25.36 4.15
N LYS A 286 24.00 26.17 4.11
CA LYS A 286 22.63 25.69 4.32
C LYS A 286 22.18 24.70 3.24
N VAL A 287 22.50 24.97 1.97
CA VAL A 287 22.21 24.06 0.85
C VAL A 287 22.98 22.74 1.00
N ILE A 288 24.26 22.79 1.35
CA ILE A 288 25.09 21.60 1.62
C ILE A 288 24.49 20.77 2.76
N LEU A 289 24.08 21.39 3.86
CA LEU A 289 23.42 20.70 4.98
C LEU A 289 22.09 20.06 4.57
N MET A 290 21.25 20.76 3.79
CA MET A 290 19.99 20.20 3.27
C MET A 290 20.22 19.02 2.32
N LEU A 291 21.17 19.14 1.39
CA LEU A 291 21.54 18.05 0.48
C LEU A 291 22.13 16.86 1.24
N THR A 292 22.99 17.10 2.24
CA THR A 292 23.56 16.05 3.09
C THR A 292 22.47 15.28 3.84
N LYS A 293 21.49 15.99 4.43
CA LYS A 293 20.34 15.36 5.09
C LYS A 293 19.50 14.53 4.10
N LYS A 294 19.21 15.07 2.92
CA LYS A 294 18.46 14.36 1.87
C LYS A 294 19.19 13.11 1.38
N CYS A 295 20.52 13.16 1.25
CA CYS A 295 21.34 12.00 0.92
C CYS A 295 21.33 10.94 2.03
N GLN A 296 21.31 11.34 3.31
CA GLN A 296 21.18 10.40 4.44
C GLN A 296 19.80 9.73 4.46
N GLU A 297 18.72 10.50 4.28
CA GLU A 297 17.34 10.00 4.17
C GLU A 297 17.20 9.02 3.00
N GLN A 298 17.73 9.38 1.81
CA GLN A 298 17.75 8.51 0.64
C GLN A 298 18.58 7.24 0.89
N GLN A 299 19.75 7.36 1.52
CA GLN A 299 20.59 6.20 1.84
C GLN A 299 19.87 5.25 2.81
N GLN A 300 19.15 5.78 3.81
CA GLN A 300 18.36 4.99 4.74
C GLN A 300 17.22 4.26 4.02
N GLY A 301 16.44 4.96 3.18
CA GLY A 301 15.42 4.31 2.34
C GLY A 301 15.98 3.24 1.40
N THR A 302 17.21 3.39 0.87
CA THR A 302 17.86 2.32 0.07
C THR A 302 18.33 1.13 0.89
N LYS A 303 18.55 1.26 2.21
CA LYS A 303 18.83 0.11 3.09
C LYS A 303 17.54 -0.65 3.38
N GLU A 304 16.50 0.05 3.81
CA GLU A 304 15.17 -0.51 4.07
C GLU A 304 14.61 -1.22 2.84
N ALA A 305 14.73 -0.63 1.65
CA ALA A 305 14.34 -1.27 0.39
C ALA A 305 15.13 -2.55 0.08
N LYS A 306 16.43 -2.62 0.44
CA LYS A 306 17.25 -3.84 0.28
C LYS A 306 16.87 -4.92 1.29
N GLU A 307 16.58 -4.54 2.53
CA GLU A 307 16.10 -5.46 3.57
C GLU A 307 14.73 -6.06 3.21
N LEU A 308 13.80 -5.21 2.73
CA LEU A 308 12.51 -5.66 2.20
C LEU A 308 12.67 -6.54 0.96
N HIS A 309 13.57 -6.21 0.03
CA HIS A 309 13.83 -7.04 -1.15
C HIS A 309 14.42 -8.41 -0.79
N LEU A 310 15.32 -8.47 0.21
CA LEU A 310 15.83 -9.73 0.73
C LEU A 310 14.72 -10.57 1.38
N LEU A 311 13.83 -9.95 2.16
CA LEU A 311 12.68 -10.62 2.76
C LEU A 311 11.69 -11.14 1.71
N LEU A 312 11.40 -10.35 0.67
CA LEU A 312 10.57 -10.76 -0.47
C LEU A 312 11.19 -11.96 -1.19
N SER A 313 12.49 -11.92 -1.49
CA SER A 313 13.18 -13.04 -2.14
C SER A 313 13.13 -14.33 -1.29
N GLN A 314 13.24 -14.22 0.04
CA GLN A 314 13.06 -15.36 0.95
C GLN A 314 11.63 -15.90 0.96
N LEU A 315 10.62 -15.02 0.84
CA LEU A 315 9.21 -15.42 0.75
C LEU A 315 8.89 -16.07 -0.61
N GLU A 316 9.40 -15.52 -1.71
CA GLU A 316 9.30 -16.11 -3.06
C GLU A 316 9.90 -17.52 -3.09
N GLN A 317 11.09 -17.72 -2.52
CA GLN A 317 11.71 -19.04 -2.39
C GLN A 317 10.82 -20.02 -1.61
N LYS A 318 10.21 -19.59 -0.50
CA LYS A 318 9.27 -20.42 0.28
C LYS A 318 8.00 -20.75 -0.50
N VAL A 319 7.47 -19.82 -1.28
CA VAL A 319 6.29 -20.06 -2.14
C VAL A 319 6.62 -21.10 -3.21
N VAL A 320 7.79 -21.00 -3.85
CA VAL A 320 8.25 -21.98 -4.84
C VAL A 320 8.45 -23.37 -4.21
N GLN A 321 9.03 -23.44 -3.01
CA GLN A 321 9.17 -24.70 -2.24
C GLN A 321 7.81 -25.32 -1.94
N LEU A 322 6.88 -24.56 -1.33
CA LEU A 322 5.53 -25.04 -1.03
C LEU A 322 4.74 -25.45 -2.28
N GLN A 323 4.99 -24.82 -3.43
CA GLN A 323 4.39 -25.20 -4.70
C GLN A 323 4.96 -26.53 -5.22
N ALA A 324 6.26 -26.78 -5.08
CA ALA A 324 6.89 -28.06 -5.41
C ALA A 324 6.40 -29.17 -4.48
N ASP A 325 6.32 -28.93 -3.17
CA ASP A 325 5.78 -29.87 -2.18
C ASP A 325 4.32 -30.22 -2.48
N LYS A 326 3.50 -29.21 -2.83
CA LYS A 326 2.11 -29.42 -3.26
C LYS A 326 2.03 -30.30 -4.50
N GLN A 327 2.89 -30.08 -5.50
CA GLN A 327 2.94 -30.89 -6.72
C GLN A 327 3.35 -32.34 -6.42
N ALA A 328 4.35 -32.54 -5.57
CA ALA A 328 4.78 -33.86 -5.10
C ALA A 328 3.63 -34.60 -4.40
N LEU A 329 2.95 -33.94 -3.45
CA LEU A 329 1.80 -34.51 -2.74
C LEU A 329 0.62 -34.84 -3.67
N THR A 330 0.34 -34.00 -4.69
CA THR A 330 -0.68 -34.35 -5.70
C THR A 330 -0.28 -35.58 -6.52
N SER A 331 0.99 -35.70 -6.92
CA SER A 331 1.46 -36.87 -7.67
C SER A 331 1.41 -38.16 -6.82
N GLN A 332 1.71 -38.06 -5.52
CA GLN A 332 1.59 -39.18 -4.59
C GLN A 332 0.12 -39.59 -4.37
N ARG A 333 -0.79 -38.61 -4.23
CA ARG A 333 -2.24 -38.85 -4.18
C ARG A 333 -2.70 -39.60 -5.43
N ASP A 334 -2.29 -39.16 -6.61
CA ASP A 334 -2.73 -39.72 -7.89
C ASP A 334 -2.18 -41.14 -8.11
N GLN A 335 -0.96 -41.40 -7.65
CA GLN A 335 -0.41 -42.75 -7.60
C GLN A 335 -1.19 -43.67 -6.65
N LEU A 336 -1.58 -43.17 -5.47
CA LEU A 336 -2.37 -43.92 -4.50
C LEU A 336 -3.81 -44.16 -4.98
N SER A 337 -4.46 -43.20 -5.64
CA SER A 337 -5.78 -43.42 -6.23
C SER A 337 -5.74 -44.45 -7.34
N LEU A 338 -4.71 -44.42 -8.22
CA LEU A 338 -4.53 -45.44 -9.25
C LEU A 338 -4.33 -46.83 -8.63
N GLN A 339 -3.56 -46.95 -7.56
CA GLN A 339 -3.39 -48.21 -6.83
C GLN A 339 -4.70 -48.68 -6.19
N LEU A 340 -5.51 -47.79 -5.62
CA LEU A 340 -6.82 -48.12 -5.07
C LEU A 340 -7.80 -48.59 -6.14
N GLU A 341 -7.85 -47.91 -7.30
CA GLU A 341 -8.66 -48.32 -8.45
C GLU A 341 -8.25 -49.70 -8.97
N GLN A 342 -6.94 -49.96 -9.14
CA GLN A 342 -6.42 -51.28 -9.51
C GLN A 342 -6.84 -52.36 -8.51
N ARG A 343 -6.65 -52.12 -7.21
CA ARG A 343 -7.09 -53.05 -6.14
C ARG A 343 -8.60 -53.26 -6.14
N GLN A 344 -9.39 -52.25 -6.49
CA GLN A 344 -10.85 -52.36 -6.56
C GLN A 344 -11.30 -53.18 -7.78
N VAL A 345 -10.62 -53.05 -8.92
CA VAL A 345 -10.82 -53.93 -10.09
C VAL A 345 -10.42 -55.37 -9.77
N ASP A 346 -9.27 -55.59 -9.12
CA ASP A 346 -8.84 -56.92 -8.67
C ASP A 346 -9.87 -57.56 -7.71
N LEU A 347 -10.38 -56.78 -6.73
CA LEU A 347 -11.40 -57.25 -5.80
C LEU A 347 -12.72 -57.59 -6.51
N GLN A 348 -13.15 -56.80 -7.50
CA GLN A 348 -14.33 -57.12 -8.31
C GLN A 348 -14.13 -58.39 -9.12
N ARG A 349 -12.95 -58.57 -9.74
CA ARG A 349 -12.58 -59.78 -10.47
C ARG A 349 -12.58 -61.02 -9.56
N LEU A 350 -11.91 -60.95 -8.41
CA LEU A 350 -11.88 -62.02 -7.41
C LEU A 350 -13.28 -62.36 -6.87
N ALA A 351 -14.14 -61.36 -6.65
CA ALA A 351 -15.52 -61.58 -6.25
C ALA A 351 -16.33 -62.31 -7.35
N GLN A 352 -16.09 -61.98 -8.62
CA GLN A 352 -16.71 -62.67 -9.75
C GLN A 352 -16.21 -64.11 -9.91
N GLU A 353 -14.89 -64.34 -9.77
CA GLU A 353 -14.27 -65.67 -9.74
C GLU A 353 -14.85 -66.53 -8.60
N LEU A 354 -14.97 -65.96 -7.39
CA LEU A 354 -15.58 -66.62 -6.23
C LEU A 354 -17.06 -66.97 -6.48
N ALA A 355 -17.85 -66.04 -7.03
CA ALA A 355 -19.26 -66.27 -7.34
C ALA A 355 -19.45 -67.35 -8.41
N ASP A 356 -18.52 -67.45 -9.35
CA ASP A 356 -18.52 -68.50 -10.37
C ASP A 356 -18.07 -69.87 -9.82
N GLU A 357 -17.08 -69.91 -8.93
CA GLU A 357 -16.71 -71.12 -8.17
C GLU A 357 -17.87 -71.58 -7.26
N GLN A 358 -18.59 -70.66 -6.61
CA GLN A 358 -19.77 -70.98 -5.82
C GLN A 358 -20.89 -71.60 -6.68
N LYS A 359 -21.13 -71.12 -7.90
CA LYS A 359 -22.07 -71.76 -8.85
C LYS A 359 -21.63 -73.17 -9.23
N VAL A 360 -20.33 -73.37 -9.49
CA VAL A 360 -19.78 -74.70 -9.81
C VAL A 360 -19.93 -75.63 -8.61
N ARG A 361 -19.60 -75.19 -7.39
CA ARG A 361 -19.81 -75.96 -6.15
C ARG A 361 -21.28 -76.31 -5.96
N ALA A 362 -22.19 -75.36 -6.07
CA ALA A 362 -23.63 -75.62 -5.96
C ALA A 362 -24.11 -76.63 -7.02
N SER A 363 -23.63 -76.55 -8.27
CA SER A 363 -23.96 -77.54 -9.29
C SER A 363 -23.43 -78.94 -8.97
N LEU A 364 -22.20 -79.04 -8.46
CA LEU A 364 -21.60 -80.29 -7.99
C LEU A 364 -22.32 -80.84 -6.76
N GLU A 365 -22.72 -80.00 -5.81
CA GLU A 365 -23.54 -80.38 -4.65
C GLU A 365 -24.90 -80.91 -5.10
N THR A 366 -25.57 -80.28 -6.07
CA THR A 366 -26.83 -80.82 -6.63
C THR A 366 -26.62 -82.14 -7.37
N ALA A 367 -25.52 -82.29 -8.10
CA ALA A 367 -25.19 -83.54 -8.81
C ALA A 367 -24.83 -84.67 -7.84
N LEU A 368 -24.10 -84.37 -6.76
CA LEU A 368 -23.81 -85.32 -5.69
C LEU A 368 -25.08 -85.69 -4.92
N ALA A 369 -25.96 -84.72 -4.61
CA ALA A 369 -27.25 -84.99 -3.98
C ALA A 369 -28.12 -85.90 -4.86
N GLN A 370 -28.19 -85.63 -6.17
CA GLN A 370 -28.86 -86.48 -7.16
C GLN A 370 -28.22 -87.87 -7.27
N ALA A 371 -26.89 -87.97 -7.28
CA ALA A 371 -26.19 -89.25 -7.28
C ALA A 371 -26.47 -90.04 -5.99
N THR A 372 -26.50 -89.39 -4.82
CA THR A 372 -26.85 -90.04 -3.55
C THR A 372 -28.31 -90.47 -3.49
N SER A 373 -29.25 -89.71 -4.06
CA SER A 373 -30.66 -90.15 -4.13
C SER A 373 -30.87 -91.28 -5.16
N PHE A 374 -30.15 -91.26 -6.28
CA PHE A 374 -30.08 -92.41 -7.20
C PHE A 374 -29.52 -93.66 -6.51
N LEU A 375 -28.42 -93.54 -5.77
CA LEU A 375 -27.84 -94.66 -5.01
C LEU A 375 -28.76 -95.14 -3.88
N GLN A 376 -29.44 -94.23 -3.17
CA GLN A 376 -30.47 -94.59 -2.18
C GLN A 376 -31.64 -95.34 -2.83
N SER A 377 -32.09 -94.91 -4.02
CA SER A 377 -33.14 -95.60 -4.79
C SER A 377 -32.71 -97.00 -5.21
N ILE A 378 -31.46 -97.18 -5.66
CA ILE A 378 -30.90 -98.50 -6.00
C ILE A 378 -30.83 -99.40 -4.76
N VAL A 379 -30.45 -98.87 -3.59
CA VAL A 379 -30.35 -99.63 -2.33
C VAL A 379 -31.72 -99.93 -1.70
N GLN A 380 -32.71 -99.05 -1.86
CA GLN A 380 -34.09 -99.27 -1.39
C GLN A 380 -34.86 -100.27 -2.27
N MET A 381 -34.46 -100.46 -3.53
CA MET A 381 -35.00 -101.48 -4.43
C MET A 381 -34.30 -102.85 -4.26
N ARG A 382 -34.07 -103.27 -3.01
CA ARG A 382 -33.66 -104.65 -2.69
C ARG A 382 -34.91 -105.53 -2.61
N PRO A 383 -35.06 -106.59 -3.43
CA PRO A 383 -36.11 -107.58 -3.23
C PRO A 383 -35.92 -108.31 -1.91
N ASP A 384 -37.01 -108.58 -1.18
CA ASP A 384 -36.99 -109.46 -0.02
C ASP A 384 -36.56 -110.89 -0.42
N GLU A 385 -36.01 -111.63 0.55
CA GLU A 385 -35.45 -112.96 0.31
C GLU A 385 -36.51 -113.98 -0.08
N GLN A 386 -36.74 -114.21 -1.38
CA GLN A 386 -37.15 -115.48 -2.01
C GLN A 386 -37.47 -115.25 -3.50
N ASP A 387 -36.54 -115.63 -4.39
CA ASP A 387 -36.80 -116.58 -5.49
C ASP A 387 -35.61 -116.69 -6.48
N SER A 388 -35.19 -117.92 -6.71
CA SER A 388 -34.04 -118.26 -7.56
C SER A 388 -34.43 -118.39 -9.02
N GLU A 389 -34.66 -117.26 -9.72
CA GLU A 389 -34.53 -117.18 -11.20
C GLU A 389 -34.48 -115.74 -11.79
N LEU A 390 -34.31 -114.69 -10.96
CA LEU A 390 -34.29 -113.28 -11.40
C LEU A 390 -32.89 -112.63 -11.51
N ASP A 391 -31.81 -113.42 -11.60
CA ASP A 391 -30.44 -112.90 -11.76
C ASP A 391 -30.15 -112.36 -13.18
N VAL A 392 -30.81 -112.93 -14.21
CA VAL A 392 -30.57 -112.59 -15.63
C VAL A 392 -31.05 -111.18 -16.00
N THR A 393 -32.05 -110.62 -15.30
CA THR A 393 -32.58 -109.27 -15.54
C THR A 393 -32.03 -108.23 -14.56
N PHE A 394 -31.69 -108.63 -13.33
CA PHE A 394 -31.10 -107.72 -12.34
C PHE A 394 -29.68 -107.27 -12.75
N GLN A 395 -28.84 -108.20 -13.26
CA GLN A 395 -27.50 -107.90 -13.78
C GLN A 395 -27.45 -106.79 -14.85
N PRO A 396 -28.20 -106.86 -15.98
CA PRO A 396 -28.17 -105.81 -17.00
C PRO A 396 -28.82 -104.51 -16.52
N TRP A 397 -29.92 -104.57 -15.77
CA TRP A 397 -30.59 -103.37 -15.25
C TRP A 397 -29.70 -102.59 -14.26
N HIS A 398 -29.03 -103.30 -13.34
CA HIS A 398 -28.07 -102.70 -12.42
C HIS A 398 -26.85 -102.12 -13.14
N LYS A 399 -26.36 -102.78 -14.20
CA LYS A 399 -25.30 -102.23 -15.08
C LYS A 399 -25.75 -100.95 -15.79
N GLU A 400 -26.97 -100.92 -16.32
CA GLU A 400 -27.51 -99.74 -17.02
C GLU A 400 -27.76 -98.56 -16.06
N MET A 401 -28.27 -98.82 -14.85
CA MET A 401 -28.37 -97.81 -13.79
C MET A 401 -27.00 -97.25 -13.36
N LEU A 402 -25.99 -98.11 -13.18
CA LEU A 402 -24.62 -97.68 -12.89
C LEU A 402 -23.99 -96.93 -14.08
N GLN A 403 -24.34 -97.29 -15.31
CA GLN A 403 -23.87 -96.61 -16.52
C GLN A 403 -24.52 -95.22 -16.67
N GLN A 404 -25.80 -95.07 -16.33
CA GLN A 404 -26.47 -93.76 -16.24
C GLN A 404 -25.88 -92.89 -15.11
N LEU A 405 -25.59 -93.46 -13.95
CA LEU A 405 -24.86 -92.78 -12.86
C LEU A 405 -23.48 -92.29 -13.34
N LEU A 406 -22.73 -93.14 -14.05
CA LEU A 406 -21.44 -92.82 -14.63
C LEU A 406 -21.53 -91.71 -15.69
N VAL A 407 -22.60 -91.66 -16.49
CA VAL A 407 -22.85 -90.58 -17.45
C VAL A 407 -23.18 -89.25 -16.76
N MET A 408 -24.00 -89.24 -15.71
CA MET A 408 -24.23 -88.02 -14.91
C MET A 408 -22.95 -87.53 -14.24
N LEU A 409 -22.18 -88.41 -13.60
CA LEU A 409 -20.94 -88.03 -12.91
C LEU A 409 -19.84 -87.60 -13.90
N SER A 410 -19.71 -88.22 -15.07
CA SER A 410 -18.75 -87.79 -16.08
C SER A 410 -19.13 -86.44 -16.72
N SER A 411 -20.41 -86.20 -17.03
CA SER A 411 -20.84 -84.90 -17.56
C SER A 411 -20.59 -83.72 -16.60
N THR A 412 -20.65 -83.96 -15.29
CA THR A 412 -20.38 -82.93 -14.27
C THR A 412 -18.88 -82.73 -14.00
N VAL A 413 -18.06 -83.78 -14.14
CA VAL A 413 -16.59 -83.68 -14.10
C VAL A 413 -16.03 -82.88 -15.30
N VAL A 414 -16.61 -83.04 -16.50
CA VAL A 414 -16.22 -82.26 -17.70
C VAL A 414 -16.40 -80.75 -17.47
N LEU A 415 -17.46 -80.34 -16.77
CA LEU A 415 -17.75 -78.94 -16.45
C LEU A 415 -16.62 -78.27 -15.64
N ARG A 416 -15.93 -79.04 -14.78
CA ARG A 416 -14.76 -78.58 -14.02
C ARG A 416 -13.49 -78.51 -14.88
N SER A 417 -13.29 -79.49 -15.75
CA SER A 417 -12.07 -79.57 -16.59
C SER A 417 -12.00 -78.45 -17.64
N GLN A 418 -13.12 -78.02 -18.21
CA GLN A 418 -13.13 -76.90 -19.17
C GLN A 418 -12.86 -75.55 -18.51
N LYS A 419 -13.29 -75.33 -17.26
CA LYS A 419 -13.12 -74.03 -16.60
C LYS A 419 -11.73 -73.83 -15.99
N ALA A 420 -11.03 -74.92 -15.63
CA ALA A 420 -9.65 -74.88 -15.14
C ALA A 420 -8.61 -74.48 -16.20
N MET A 421 -8.93 -74.56 -17.50
CA MET A 421 -8.01 -74.21 -18.59
C MET A 421 -8.01 -72.72 -19.00
N CYS A 422 -8.88 -71.90 -18.42
CA CYS A 422 -9.01 -70.47 -18.79
C CYS A 422 -8.43 -69.47 -17.76
N SER A 423 -7.76 -69.92 -16.70
CA SER A 423 -7.20 -69.04 -15.65
C SER A 423 -5.68 -68.85 -15.69
N HIS A 424 -4.97 -69.55 -16.58
CA HIS A 424 -3.53 -69.35 -16.82
C HIS A 424 -3.28 -68.73 -18.20
N GLN A 425 -3.38 -67.41 -18.27
CA GLN A 425 -2.69 -66.62 -19.30
C GLN A 425 -1.82 -65.58 -18.61
N GLU A 426 -0.55 -65.55 -19.00
CA GLU A 426 0.48 -64.71 -18.40
C GLU A 426 0.17 -63.22 -18.59
N SER A 427 0.01 -62.48 -17.49
CA SER A 427 0.23 -61.03 -17.49
C SER A 427 1.73 -60.75 -17.26
N GLN A 428 2.56 -61.08 -18.24
CA GLN A 428 3.85 -60.41 -18.39
C GLN A 428 3.60 -58.99 -18.91
N SER A 429 3.70 -57.99 -18.04
CA SER A 429 3.67 -56.59 -18.44
C SER A 429 4.62 -55.75 -17.59
N HIS A 430 5.79 -55.45 -18.16
CA HIS A 430 6.64 -54.29 -17.92
C HIS A 430 7.04 -53.96 -16.47
N GLY A 431 8.30 -54.30 -16.14
CA GLY A 431 9.04 -53.63 -15.07
C GLY A 431 9.30 -52.14 -15.40
N PRO A 432 9.68 -51.33 -14.39
CA PRO A 432 9.84 -49.89 -14.56
C PRO A 432 11.05 -49.57 -15.45
N PRO A 433 10.98 -48.54 -16.31
CA PRO A 433 12.14 -48.05 -17.04
C PRO A 433 13.13 -47.46 -16.04
N LYS A 434 14.38 -47.91 -16.11
CA LYS A 434 15.47 -47.33 -15.33
C LYS A 434 15.77 -45.90 -15.78
N GLU A 435 16.03 -45.08 -14.77
CA GLU A 435 16.99 -43.99 -14.75
C GLU A 435 17.75 -43.78 -16.08
N SER A 436 17.43 -42.68 -16.76
CA SER A 436 18.29 -42.09 -17.79
C SER A 436 18.67 -40.70 -17.30
N GLN A 437 19.91 -40.56 -16.85
CA GLN A 437 20.50 -39.28 -16.46
C GLN A 437 20.49 -38.31 -17.66
N PRO A 438 20.08 -37.04 -17.47
CA PRO A 438 20.75 -35.94 -18.13
C PRO A 438 21.92 -35.49 -17.24
N SER A 439 23.09 -35.40 -17.88
CA SER A 439 24.35 -34.91 -17.32
C SER A 439 24.20 -33.64 -16.47
N ILE A 440 24.97 -33.58 -15.38
CA ILE A 440 25.23 -32.35 -14.63
C ILE A 440 25.79 -31.30 -15.60
N GLN A 441 25.01 -30.25 -15.89
CA GLN A 441 25.53 -28.98 -16.34
C GLN A 441 25.00 -27.86 -15.46
N LEU A 442 25.91 -27.37 -14.62
CA LEU A 442 25.77 -26.14 -13.85
C LEU A 442 25.33 -25.00 -14.79
N PRO A 443 24.28 -24.22 -14.47
CA PRO A 443 24.16 -22.87 -14.99
C PRO A 443 25.37 -22.10 -14.46
N ARG A 444 26.39 -21.91 -15.31
CA ARG A 444 27.52 -21.04 -15.01
C ARG A 444 26.97 -19.69 -14.55
N THR A 445 27.35 -19.28 -13.35
CA THR A 445 27.20 -17.91 -12.89
C THR A 445 27.81 -17.01 -13.96
N GLY A 446 26.98 -16.17 -14.58
CA GLY A 446 27.38 -15.24 -15.64
C GLY A 446 28.24 -14.12 -15.08
N SER A 447 29.50 -14.43 -14.77
CA SER A 447 30.54 -13.49 -14.38
C SER A 447 30.93 -12.61 -15.57
N LEU A 448 30.03 -11.71 -15.97
CA LEU A 448 30.37 -10.58 -16.84
C LEU A 448 31.08 -9.53 -16.00
N LEU A 449 32.38 -9.75 -15.82
CA LEU A 449 33.31 -8.78 -15.24
C LEU A 449 34.33 -8.38 -16.32
N PRO A 450 34.01 -7.41 -17.19
CA PRO A 450 35.01 -6.75 -18.02
C PRO A 450 35.80 -5.79 -17.14
N GLN A 451 36.89 -6.29 -16.59
CA GLN A 451 38.20 -5.65 -16.52
C GLN A 451 38.23 -4.12 -16.82
N LEU A 452 37.83 -3.30 -15.84
CA LEU A 452 38.09 -1.86 -15.78
C LEU A 452 38.82 -1.49 -14.48
N SER A 453 39.97 -2.13 -14.26
CA SER A 453 40.85 -1.91 -13.12
C SER A 453 41.77 -0.68 -13.31
N HIS A 454 41.22 0.48 -13.70
CA HIS A 454 41.95 1.74 -13.82
C HIS A 454 41.06 2.97 -13.54
N ILE A 455 40.65 3.17 -12.29
CA ILE A 455 40.25 4.50 -11.79
C ILE A 455 41.00 4.77 -10.49
N THR A 456 41.96 5.69 -10.56
CA THR A 456 42.78 6.17 -9.45
C THR A 456 41.90 6.91 -8.43
N PRO A 457 42.12 6.78 -7.11
CA PRO A 457 41.44 7.64 -6.14
C PRO A 457 41.86 9.10 -6.35
N TYR A 458 40.87 9.99 -6.39
CA TYR A 458 41.01 11.43 -6.56
C TYR A 458 42.07 12.04 -5.62
N GLN A 459 43.03 12.79 -6.17
CA GLN A 459 43.89 13.67 -5.39
C GLN A 459 43.43 15.14 -5.54
N PRO A 460 43.57 15.98 -4.49
CA PRO A 460 43.20 17.39 -4.58
C PRO A 460 44.09 18.16 -5.58
N GLY A 461 43.59 18.34 -6.81
CA GLY A 461 44.30 19.07 -7.88
C GLY A 461 43.77 18.90 -9.29
N ASP A 462 43.05 17.82 -9.60
CA ASP A 462 42.72 17.40 -10.98
C ASP A 462 41.59 18.19 -11.69
N LEU A 463 41.24 19.40 -11.22
CA LEU A 463 40.14 20.21 -11.78
C LEU A 463 40.60 21.41 -12.61
N GLY A 464 41.65 21.24 -13.42
CA GLY A 464 41.87 22.01 -14.66
C GLY A 464 41.96 23.54 -14.58
N LEU A 465 42.18 24.11 -13.39
CA LEU A 465 42.21 25.56 -13.17
C LEU A 465 43.58 25.99 -12.63
N VAL A 466 44.23 26.88 -13.40
CA VAL A 466 45.56 27.52 -13.18
C VAL A 466 46.79 26.66 -13.58
N PRO A 467 47.41 26.96 -14.74
CA PRO A 467 48.79 26.56 -15.04
C PRO A 467 49.77 27.24 -14.08
N ARG A 468 50.71 26.47 -13.51
CA ARG A 468 51.81 27.04 -12.71
C ARG A 468 52.81 27.75 -13.61
N GLN A 469 52.96 29.07 -13.48
CA GLN A 469 54.14 29.76 -13.99
C GLN A 469 55.38 29.28 -13.21
N ALA A 470 56.46 28.99 -13.94
CA ALA A 470 57.76 28.76 -13.34
C ALA A 470 58.23 30.03 -12.61
N ARG A 471 58.71 29.89 -11.37
CA ARG A 471 59.30 31.02 -10.63
C ARG A 471 60.61 31.43 -11.27
N ILE A 472 60.58 32.47 -12.09
CA ILE A 472 61.75 33.30 -12.35
C ILE A 472 62.03 34.06 -11.04
N PRO A 473 63.23 33.94 -10.42
CA PRO A 473 63.55 34.72 -9.23
C PRO A 473 63.63 36.21 -9.61
N PRO A 474 63.01 37.13 -8.84
CA PRO A 474 63.05 38.56 -9.15
C PRO A 474 64.46 39.13 -8.97
N ASN A 475 64.79 40.13 -9.79
CA ASN A 475 66.07 40.84 -9.77
C ASN A 475 66.30 41.50 -8.39
N PRO A 476 67.48 41.32 -7.74
CA PRO A 476 67.75 41.87 -6.41
C PRO A 476 67.70 43.40 -6.32
N GLN A 477 67.65 44.13 -7.43
CA GLN A 477 67.54 45.59 -7.44
C GLN A 477 66.11 46.07 -7.09
N ASP A 478 65.06 45.33 -7.46
CA ASP A 478 63.66 45.75 -7.28
C ASP A 478 63.17 45.62 -5.82
N LEU A 479 63.84 44.79 -5.02
CA LEU A 479 63.51 44.55 -3.60
C LEU A 479 63.92 45.70 -2.65
N ARG A 480 64.58 46.75 -3.17
CA ARG A 480 64.96 47.94 -2.38
C ARG A 480 63.82 48.96 -2.23
N LEU A 481 62.77 48.87 -3.04
CA LEU A 481 61.65 49.83 -3.06
C LEU A 481 60.42 49.38 -2.23
N LEU A 482 60.47 48.19 -1.60
CA LEU A 482 59.36 47.63 -0.82
C LEU A 482 59.55 47.82 0.69
N SER A 483 58.44 48.08 1.40
CA SER A 483 58.41 48.32 2.84
C SER A 483 58.71 47.06 3.66
N HIS A 484 59.12 47.27 4.93
CA HIS A 484 59.69 46.23 5.80
C HIS A 484 58.77 45.03 6.05
N ILE A 485 57.45 45.24 6.03
CA ILE A 485 56.44 44.20 6.32
C ILE A 485 56.39 43.14 5.21
N THR A 486 56.65 43.52 3.96
CA THR A 486 56.59 42.63 2.79
C THR A 486 57.83 41.73 2.64
N ARG A 487 58.89 41.95 3.44
CA ARG A 487 60.16 41.18 3.35
C ARG A 487 60.12 39.83 4.05
N VAL A 488 59.21 39.62 5.00
CA VAL A 488 59.13 38.40 5.82
C VAL A 488 57.92 37.56 5.41
N GLY A 489 58.15 36.63 4.48
CA GLY A 489 57.15 35.65 4.07
C GLY A 489 56.76 34.74 5.23
N THR A 490 55.44 34.55 5.42
CA THR A 490 54.87 33.73 6.48
C THR A 490 55.23 32.26 6.35
N PHE A 491 55.97 31.73 7.33
CA PHE A 491 56.14 30.28 7.47
C PHE A 491 54.94 29.63 8.17
N ARG A 492 54.61 28.43 7.70
CA ARG A 492 53.49 27.58 8.11
C ARG A 492 53.57 27.19 9.59
N ALA A 493 52.46 27.34 10.33
CA ALA A 493 52.29 26.74 11.64
C ALA A 493 52.08 25.21 11.55
N HIS A 494 52.69 24.45 12.46
CA HIS A 494 52.27 23.10 12.81
C HIS A 494 51.85 23.06 14.29
N SER A 495 50.96 22.11 14.59
CA SER A 495 50.41 21.80 15.90
C SER A 495 51.43 21.23 16.89
N SER A 496 51.35 21.62 18.17
CA SER A 496 51.20 20.67 19.30
C SER A 496 51.16 21.37 20.68
N HIS A 497 50.11 21.07 21.44
CA HIS A 497 50.01 20.82 22.90
C HIS A 497 50.80 21.60 23.98
N GLU A 498 50.03 21.85 25.06
CA GLU A 498 50.36 21.73 26.49
C GLU A 498 50.80 22.95 27.36
N ILE A 499 49.80 23.40 28.16
CA ILE A 499 49.83 23.56 29.62
C ILE A 499 51.07 24.22 30.26
N HIS A 500 50.90 25.47 30.72
CA HIS A 500 50.96 25.78 32.16
C HIS A 500 50.44 27.20 32.47
N ALA A 501 49.64 27.32 33.53
CA ALA A 501 49.34 28.58 34.26
C ALA A 501 50.14 28.56 35.59
N PRO A 502 50.07 29.58 36.49
CA PRO A 502 49.42 30.91 36.44
C PRO A 502 50.37 32.08 36.85
N GLY A 503 49.87 33.32 36.91
CA GLY A 503 50.64 34.47 37.46
C GLY A 503 49.77 35.73 37.66
N SER A 504 49.98 36.50 38.74
CA SER A 504 48.98 37.48 39.23
C SER A 504 49.55 38.83 39.72
N LEU A 505 48.63 39.78 39.95
CA LEU A 505 48.63 40.87 40.96
C LEU A 505 49.22 42.28 40.68
N LYS A 506 48.43 43.27 41.17
CA LYS A 506 48.73 44.68 41.59
C LYS A 506 48.93 45.72 40.44
N ARG A 507 48.27 46.89 40.36
CA ARG A 507 47.60 47.89 41.26
C ARG A 507 48.49 49.10 41.62
N LEU A 508 47.89 50.29 41.57
CA LEU A 508 48.41 51.66 41.85
C LEU A 508 49.14 52.28 40.64
N GLN A 509 49.10 53.60 40.39
CA GLN A 509 48.98 54.73 41.33
C GLN A 509 48.26 55.95 40.70
N LYS A 510 47.61 56.80 41.52
CA LYS A 510 47.10 58.13 41.13
C LYS A 510 48.11 59.22 41.54
N PHE A 511 48.16 60.33 40.81
CA PHE A 511 48.63 61.61 41.32
C PHE A 511 47.69 62.75 40.89
N SER A 512 47.59 63.77 41.73
CA SER A 512 46.59 64.85 41.73
C SER A 512 47.21 66.22 41.48
N LEU A 513 46.41 67.16 40.95
CA LEU A 513 46.76 68.58 40.86
C LEU A 513 46.27 69.36 42.12
N PRO A 514 46.94 70.46 42.50
CA PRO A 514 46.65 71.20 43.73
C PRO A 514 45.53 72.25 43.60
N GLU A 515 45.21 72.91 44.72
CA GLU A 515 43.88 73.43 45.06
C GLU A 515 43.91 74.90 45.54
N PHE A 516 42.77 75.59 45.46
CA PHE A 516 42.37 76.81 46.21
C PHE A 516 43.05 78.18 45.93
N PRO A 517 42.48 79.32 46.41
CA PRO A 517 41.23 79.50 47.20
C PRO A 517 40.18 80.53 46.70
N LEU A 518 38.91 80.25 47.02
CA LEU A 518 37.91 81.09 47.75
C LEU A 518 37.87 82.63 47.50
N ARG A 519 36.71 83.29 47.36
CA ARG A 519 35.60 83.38 48.33
C ARG A 519 34.28 83.92 47.70
N PRO A 520 33.15 83.91 48.43
CA PRO A 520 31.80 83.90 47.83
C PRO A 520 31.05 85.24 47.81
N LYS A 521 29.98 85.27 47.03
CA LYS A 521 28.63 85.69 47.48
C LYS A 521 27.57 84.83 46.80
#